data_AF-A0A7X7VED4-F1
#
_entry.id   AF-A0A7X7VED4-F1
#
_cell.length_a   1.000
_cell.length_b   1.000
_cell.length_c   1.000
_cell.angle_alpha   90.00
_cell.angle_beta   90.00
_cell.angle_gamma   90.00
#
_symmetry.space_group_name_H-M   'P 1'
#
loop_
_entity.id
_entity.type
_entity.pdbx_description
1 polymer ?
#
loop_
_entity_poly.entity_id
_entity_poly.type
_entity_poly.pdbx_seq_one_letter_code
_entity_poly.pdbx_strand_id
1 'polypeptide(L)'
;MSSRFEPDDRFVDRLEWQLASELRRRERLKPAPGRVAVPRSVVALSLAAGVLLIGVAATKAADLIKDSWRRKVEIARLETEVRIKTAFLGLKKDRAAQAENQFSLGLVGEDEVLVAKLGADRAGADLERSSLDLAEVRSSGLAPRDELYAPLVGGRDFVGERLEIEKNVIRTDLELRRARTEQALRQRVELGLVHRSALKELEASLAGQEAALEDIENRLVLRRRFLAGEISAGDMEVRVRMSAAEKELKESRSAIESIRPRVDDLRVKAAAGLVTVDELKAGELGLSAAQAKADLALQEIEILKGIK
;
A
#
# COMPACT_ATOMS: atom_id res chain seq x y z
N MET A 1 -26.23 26.90 -2.95
CA MET A 1 -25.73 26.57 -4.30
C MET A 1 -24.54 27.48 -4.60
N SER A 2 -23.33 27.03 -4.27
CA SER A 2 -22.09 27.75 -4.51
C SER A 2 -21.51 27.30 -5.86
N SER A 3 -21.69 28.12 -6.88
CA SER A 3 -21.04 27.93 -8.18
C SER A 3 -19.53 28.05 -8.01
N ARG A 4 -18.80 26.93 -8.17
CA ARG A 4 -17.35 26.95 -8.33
C ARG A 4 -17.04 27.73 -9.60
N PHE A 5 -16.37 28.87 -9.46
CA PHE A 5 -15.75 29.59 -10.56
C PHE A 5 -14.49 28.83 -10.98
N GLU A 6 -14.65 27.71 -11.70
CA GLU A 6 -13.54 27.18 -12.49
C GLU A 6 -13.35 28.07 -13.72
N PRO A 7 -12.12 28.55 -13.99
CA PRO A 7 -11.86 29.34 -15.18
C PRO A 7 -12.09 28.47 -16.43
N ASP A 8 -12.82 29.00 -17.42
CA ASP A 8 -13.02 28.38 -18.73
C ASP A 8 -11.66 28.00 -19.36
N ASP A 9 -11.55 26.82 -20.00
CA ASP A 9 -10.32 26.36 -20.65
C ASP A 9 -9.78 27.40 -21.64
N ARG A 10 -10.67 28.15 -22.30
CA ARG A 10 -10.31 29.26 -23.20
C ARG A 10 -9.66 30.44 -22.51
N PHE A 11 -9.89 30.61 -21.21
CA PHE A 11 -9.24 31.61 -20.37
C PHE A 11 -7.85 31.14 -19.95
N VAL A 12 -7.71 29.86 -19.60
CA VAL A 12 -6.40 29.25 -19.27
C VAL A 12 -5.46 29.31 -20.47
N ASP A 13 -5.92 28.90 -21.65
CA ASP A 13 -5.12 28.94 -22.89
C ASP A 13 -4.68 30.37 -23.25
N ARG A 14 -5.57 31.36 -23.05
CA ARG A 14 -5.25 32.78 -23.28
C ARG A 14 -4.23 33.30 -22.28
N LEU A 15 -4.33 32.89 -21.02
CA LEU A 15 -3.37 33.25 -19.98
C LEU A 15 -1.99 32.65 -20.27
N GLU A 16 -1.92 31.37 -20.65
CA GLU A 16 -0.66 30.71 -21.02
C GLU A 16 -0.01 31.39 -22.22
N TRP A 17 -0.80 31.72 -23.25
CA TRP A 17 -0.31 32.45 -24.42
C TRP A 17 0.19 33.86 -24.03
N GLN A 18 -0.55 34.59 -23.19
CA GLN A 18 -0.15 35.91 -22.72
C GLN A 18 1.14 35.87 -21.90
N LEU A 19 1.27 34.91 -20.97
CA LEU A 19 2.49 34.73 -20.16
C LEU A 19 3.70 34.36 -21.02
N ALA A 20 3.54 33.43 -21.96
CA ALA A 20 4.58 33.04 -22.89
C ALA A 20 5.00 34.18 -23.83
N SER A 21 4.06 35.09 -24.16
CA SER A 21 4.34 36.28 -24.97
C SER A 21 5.05 37.38 -24.18
N GLU A 22 4.68 37.59 -22.92
CA GLU A 22 5.30 38.54 -21.99
C GLU A 22 6.73 38.13 -21.61
N LEU A 23 6.96 36.83 -21.36
CA LEU A 23 8.31 36.30 -21.12
C LEU A 23 9.22 36.49 -22.34
N ARG A 24 8.71 36.20 -23.55
CA ARG A 24 9.44 36.46 -24.80
C ARG A 24 9.67 37.96 -25.05
N ARG A 25 8.74 38.84 -24.65
CA ARG A 25 8.93 40.30 -24.72
C ARG A 25 9.98 40.79 -23.72
N ARG A 26 9.97 40.28 -22.49
CA ARG A 26 10.98 40.60 -21.47
C ARG A 26 12.38 40.17 -21.86
N GLU A 27 12.53 39.00 -22.50
CA GLU A 27 13.82 38.55 -23.03
C GLU A 27 14.34 39.44 -24.18
N ARG A 28 13.44 39.98 -25.01
CA ARG A 28 13.78 40.94 -26.08
C ARG A 28 14.05 42.35 -25.57
N LEU A 29 13.48 42.72 -24.42
CA LEU A 29 13.64 44.02 -23.77
C LEU A 29 14.66 43.97 -22.62
N LYS A 30 15.78 43.26 -22.78
CA LYS A 30 16.96 43.52 -21.94
C LYS A 30 17.39 44.97 -22.19
N PRO A 31 17.23 45.89 -21.22
CA PRO A 31 17.62 47.28 -21.43
C PRO A 31 19.15 47.34 -21.49
N ALA A 32 19.69 47.97 -22.53
CA ALA A 32 21.00 48.59 -22.41
C ALA A 32 20.92 49.65 -21.29
N PRO A 33 21.97 49.85 -20.47
CA PRO A 33 21.89 50.69 -19.28
C PRO A 33 21.75 52.17 -19.67
N GLY A 34 20.51 52.63 -19.80
CA GLY A 34 20.14 54.01 -20.14
C GLY A 34 19.33 54.64 -19.01
N ARG A 35 19.86 55.71 -18.43
CA ARG A 35 19.29 56.45 -17.30
C ARG A 35 18.02 57.21 -17.71
N VAL A 36 16.89 56.92 -17.09
CA VAL A 36 15.74 57.84 -17.04
C VAL A 36 15.39 58.07 -15.57
N ALA A 37 15.50 59.33 -15.14
CA ALA A 37 15.29 59.74 -13.75
C ALA A 37 13.80 59.98 -13.49
N VAL A 38 13.16 59.02 -12.82
CA VAL A 38 11.83 59.18 -12.24
C VAL A 38 11.98 59.32 -10.72
N PRO A 39 11.29 60.25 -10.06
CA PRO A 39 11.45 60.50 -8.62
C PRO A 39 11.13 59.25 -7.79
N ARG A 40 12.10 58.86 -6.94
CA ARG A 40 12.16 57.56 -6.24
C ARG A 40 10.98 57.24 -5.31
N SER A 41 10.25 58.25 -4.83
CA SER A 41 9.20 58.08 -3.82
C SER A 41 7.85 57.61 -4.38
N VAL A 42 7.46 58.05 -5.59
CA VAL A 42 6.16 57.69 -6.21
C VAL A 42 6.20 56.30 -6.85
N VAL A 43 7.37 55.93 -7.38
CA VAL A 43 7.62 54.59 -7.95
C VAL A 43 7.66 53.54 -6.84
N ALA A 44 8.22 53.84 -5.66
CA ALA A 44 8.32 52.89 -4.56
C ALA A 44 6.97 52.54 -3.91
N LEU A 45 6.07 53.51 -3.72
CA LEU A 45 4.76 53.30 -3.09
C LEU A 45 3.76 52.57 -4.00
N SER A 46 3.79 52.85 -5.31
CA SER A 46 2.93 52.16 -6.29
C SER A 46 3.42 50.75 -6.64
N LEU A 47 4.74 50.52 -6.70
CA LEU A 47 5.31 49.17 -6.83
C LEU A 47 5.09 48.33 -5.59
N ALA A 48 5.23 48.87 -4.38
CA ALA A 48 5.05 48.09 -3.16
C ALA A 48 3.60 47.59 -3.00
N ALA A 49 2.59 48.44 -3.27
CA ALA A 49 1.18 48.04 -3.21
C ALA A 49 0.77 47.11 -4.36
N GLY A 50 1.29 47.31 -5.57
CA GLY A 50 1.04 46.44 -6.72
C GLY A 50 1.71 45.05 -6.59
N VAL A 51 2.94 44.99 -6.06
CA VAL A 51 3.68 43.74 -5.83
C VAL A 51 3.08 42.92 -4.68
N LEU A 52 2.52 43.57 -3.65
CA LEU A 52 1.85 42.86 -2.56
C LEU A 52 0.51 42.24 -2.97
N LEU A 53 -0.31 42.93 -3.77
CA LEU A 53 -1.60 42.40 -4.24
C LEU A 53 -1.45 41.37 -5.37
N ILE A 54 -0.48 41.55 -6.28
CA ILE A 54 -0.15 40.55 -7.30
C ILE A 54 0.58 39.35 -6.67
N GLY A 55 1.42 39.58 -5.65
CA GLY A 55 2.17 38.52 -4.97
C GLY A 55 1.29 37.50 -4.25
N VAL A 56 0.24 37.93 -3.55
CA VAL A 56 -0.68 37.03 -2.83
C VAL A 56 -1.65 36.30 -3.78
N ALA A 57 -2.04 36.93 -4.89
CA ALA A 57 -2.85 36.28 -5.92
C ALA A 57 -2.02 35.29 -6.78
N ALA A 58 -0.75 35.63 -7.07
CA ALA A 58 0.16 34.79 -7.84
C ALA A 58 0.61 33.54 -7.08
N THR A 59 0.79 33.60 -5.76
CA THR A 59 1.09 32.41 -4.95
C THR A 59 -0.09 31.45 -4.88
N LYS A 60 -1.31 31.94 -4.69
CA LYS A 60 -2.52 31.09 -4.74
C LYS A 60 -2.76 30.49 -6.12
N ALA A 61 -2.51 31.25 -7.19
CA ALA A 61 -2.59 30.71 -8.55
C ALA A 61 -1.49 29.66 -8.81
N ALA A 62 -0.27 29.88 -8.33
CA ALA A 62 0.82 28.92 -8.44
C ALA A 62 0.53 27.62 -7.67
N ASP A 63 -0.08 27.70 -6.48
CA ASP A 63 -0.49 26.52 -5.72
C ASP A 63 -1.63 25.75 -6.41
N LEU A 64 -2.63 26.44 -6.96
CA LEU A 64 -3.69 25.80 -7.75
C LEU A 64 -3.16 25.13 -9.03
N ILE A 65 -2.21 25.77 -9.71
CA ILE A 65 -1.52 25.19 -10.87
C ILE A 65 -0.76 23.95 -10.41
N LYS A 66 0.03 24.04 -9.33
CA LYS A 66 0.81 22.92 -8.79
C LYS A 66 -0.07 21.72 -8.41
N ASP A 67 -1.22 21.96 -7.77
CA ASP A 67 -2.14 20.90 -7.37
C ASP A 67 -2.87 20.29 -8.57
N SER A 68 -3.27 21.09 -9.56
CA SER A 68 -3.85 20.57 -10.82
C SER A 68 -2.86 19.71 -11.61
N TRP A 69 -1.57 20.12 -11.64
CA TRP A 69 -0.50 19.36 -12.27
C TRP A 69 -0.22 18.06 -11.52
N ARG A 70 -0.11 18.10 -10.19
CA ARG A 70 0.03 16.90 -9.36
C ARG A 70 -1.09 15.90 -9.61
N ARG A 71 -2.34 16.38 -9.65
CA ARG A 71 -3.50 15.53 -9.96
C ARG A 71 -3.41 14.92 -11.35
N LYS A 72 -3.08 15.70 -12.39
CA LYS A 72 -2.93 15.19 -13.76
C LYS A 72 -1.83 14.13 -13.85
N VAL A 73 -0.69 14.34 -13.19
CA VAL A 73 0.42 13.39 -13.13
C VAL A 73 -0.01 12.09 -12.44
N GLU A 74 -0.70 12.18 -11.30
CA GLU A 74 -1.13 10.99 -10.57
C GLU A 74 -2.19 10.19 -11.34
N ILE A 75 -3.15 10.85 -11.98
CA ILE A 75 -4.11 10.18 -12.87
C ILE A 75 -3.38 9.48 -14.01
N ALA A 76 -2.45 10.15 -14.70
CA ALA A 76 -1.71 9.55 -15.81
C ALA A 76 -0.86 8.34 -15.37
N ARG A 77 -0.28 8.41 -14.16
CA ARG A 77 0.45 7.29 -13.55
C ARG A 77 -0.47 6.10 -13.32
N LEU A 78 -1.61 6.30 -12.66
CA LEU A 78 -2.56 5.22 -12.37
C LEU A 78 -3.21 4.64 -13.64
N GLU A 79 -3.50 5.47 -14.64
CA GLU A 79 -3.95 4.99 -15.96
C GLU A 79 -2.90 4.07 -16.62
N THR A 80 -1.63 4.44 -16.51
CA THR A 80 -0.54 3.60 -17.02
C THR A 80 -0.44 2.30 -16.24
N GLU A 81 -0.57 2.33 -14.91
CA GLU A 81 -0.59 1.14 -14.08
C GLU A 81 -1.74 0.19 -14.44
N VAL A 82 -2.97 0.72 -14.59
CA VAL A 82 -4.14 -0.05 -15.04
C VAL A 82 -3.89 -0.68 -16.41
N ARG A 83 -3.32 0.05 -17.37
CA ARG A 83 -2.97 -0.51 -18.69
C ARG A 83 -1.96 -1.65 -18.59
N ILE A 84 -0.90 -1.48 -17.80
CA ILE A 84 0.12 -2.52 -17.57
C ILE A 84 -0.53 -3.76 -16.94
N LYS A 85 -1.33 -3.59 -15.89
CA LYS A 85 -2.01 -4.70 -15.21
C LYS A 85 -3.04 -5.39 -16.10
N THR A 86 -3.71 -4.65 -16.99
CA THR A 86 -4.61 -5.21 -18.00
C THR A 86 -3.87 -6.13 -18.97
N ALA A 87 -2.73 -5.66 -19.50
CA ALA A 87 -1.89 -6.47 -20.38
C ALA A 87 -1.34 -7.72 -19.65
N PHE A 88 -0.92 -7.56 -18.39
CA PHE A 88 -0.43 -8.66 -17.57
C PHE A 88 -1.50 -9.70 -17.27
N LEU A 89 -2.75 -9.28 -16.98
CA LEU A 89 -3.88 -10.18 -16.86
C LEU A 89 -4.14 -10.95 -18.16
N GLY A 90 -4.09 -10.28 -19.31
CA GLY A 90 -4.17 -10.94 -20.62
C GLY A 90 -3.15 -12.07 -20.75
N LEU A 91 -1.87 -11.77 -20.49
CA LEU A 91 -0.79 -12.76 -20.51
C LEU A 91 -1.04 -13.94 -19.55
N LYS A 92 -1.58 -13.68 -18.36
CA LYS A 92 -1.88 -14.73 -17.38
C LYS A 92 -3.06 -15.61 -17.81
N LYS A 93 -4.10 -15.02 -18.41
CA LYS A 93 -5.23 -15.76 -19.00
C LYS A 93 -4.78 -16.64 -20.16
N ASP A 94 -3.92 -16.13 -21.04
CA ASP A 94 -3.37 -16.92 -22.15
C ASP A 94 -2.58 -18.12 -21.64
N ARG A 95 -1.76 -17.93 -20.59
CA ARG A 95 -1.04 -19.03 -19.92
C ARG A 95 -1.98 -20.04 -19.27
N ALA A 96 -3.05 -19.58 -18.63
CA ALA A 96 -4.05 -20.47 -18.04
C ALA A 96 -4.75 -21.31 -19.11
N ALA A 97 -5.16 -20.70 -20.23
CA ALA A 97 -5.74 -21.41 -21.36
C ALA A 97 -4.76 -22.39 -22.01
N GLN A 98 -3.48 -22.02 -22.13
CA GLN A 98 -2.44 -22.93 -22.61
C GLN A 98 -2.28 -24.15 -21.69
N ALA A 99 -2.23 -23.95 -20.38
CA ALA A 99 -2.13 -25.03 -19.40
C ALA A 99 -3.36 -25.96 -19.47
N GLU A 100 -4.57 -25.40 -19.60
CA GLU A 100 -5.79 -26.20 -19.81
C GLU A 100 -5.72 -27.06 -21.08
N ASN A 101 -5.28 -26.48 -22.20
CA ASN A 101 -5.10 -27.21 -23.45
C ASN A 101 -4.07 -28.33 -23.28
N GLN A 102 -2.93 -28.05 -22.67
CA GLN A 102 -1.89 -29.06 -22.42
C GLN A 102 -2.39 -30.17 -21.48
N PHE A 103 -3.21 -29.84 -20.48
CA PHE A 103 -3.82 -30.82 -19.59
C PHE A 103 -4.82 -31.72 -20.32
N SER A 104 -5.63 -31.15 -21.22
CA SER A 104 -6.55 -31.93 -22.06
C SER A 104 -5.83 -32.93 -22.97
N LEU A 105 -4.56 -32.63 -23.32
CA LEU A 105 -3.67 -33.48 -24.08
C LEU A 105 -2.80 -34.42 -23.20
N GLY A 106 -2.94 -34.35 -21.87
CA GLY A 106 -2.16 -35.15 -20.92
C GLY A 106 -0.69 -34.74 -20.78
N LEU A 107 -0.32 -33.54 -21.24
CA LEU A 107 1.07 -33.05 -21.25
C LEU A 107 1.49 -32.43 -19.91
N VAL A 108 0.53 -31.93 -19.13
CA VAL A 108 0.76 -31.32 -17.81
C VAL A 108 -0.23 -31.88 -16.79
N GLY A 109 0.12 -31.78 -15.51
CA GLY A 109 -0.75 -32.20 -14.41
C GLY A 109 -1.83 -31.17 -14.07
N GLU A 110 -2.84 -31.61 -13.32
CA GLU A 110 -3.95 -30.76 -12.85
C GLU A 110 -3.48 -29.58 -11.96
N ASP A 111 -2.34 -29.75 -11.28
CA ASP A 111 -1.73 -28.73 -10.44
C ASP A 111 -1.20 -27.54 -11.24
N GLU A 112 -0.61 -27.80 -12.41
CA GLU A 112 -0.07 -26.74 -13.27
C GLU A 112 -1.19 -25.85 -13.83
N VAL A 113 -2.31 -26.47 -14.23
CA VAL A 113 -3.51 -25.75 -14.67
C VAL A 113 -4.03 -24.83 -13.58
N LEU A 114 -4.15 -25.33 -12.34
CA LEU A 114 -4.66 -24.50 -11.25
C LEU A 114 -3.71 -23.38 -10.85
N VAL A 115 -2.40 -23.63 -10.82
CA VAL A 115 -1.41 -22.58 -10.57
C VAL A 115 -1.54 -21.48 -11.64
N ALA A 116 -1.74 -21.85 -12.90
CA ALA A 116 -1.94 -20.88 -13.97
C ALA A 116 -3.25 -20.09 -13.81
N LYS A 117 -4.37 -20.75 -13.48
CA LYS A 117 -5.68 -20.11 -13.20
C LYS A 117 -5.60 -19.13 -12.03
N LEU A 118 -5.07 -19.58 -10.90
CA LEU A 118 -4.90 -18.74 -9.72
C LEU A 118 -3.96 -17.56 -9.99
N GLY A 119 -2.95 -17.76 -10.84
CA GLY A 119 -2.11 -16.68 -11.34
C GLY A 119 -2.88 -15.63 -12.16
N ALA A 120 -3.92 -16.04 -12.90
CA ALA A 120 -4.81 -15.12 -13.61
C ALA A 120 -5.80 -14.44 -12.66
N ASP A 121 -6.36 -15.16 -11.69
CA ASP A 121 -7.30 -14.60 -10.70
C ASP A 121 -6.63 -13.52 -9.82
N ARG A 122 -5.40 -13.78 -9.34
CA ARG A 122 -4.60 -12.78 -8.62
C ARG A 122 -4.30 -11.55 -9.47
N ALA A 123 -3.93 -11.74 -10.73
CA ALA A 123 -3.73 -10.62 -11.65
C ALA A 123 -5.03 -9.83 -11.91
N GLY A 124 -6.18 -10.50 -11.86
CA GLY A 124 -7.50 -9.88 -11.93
C GLY A 124 -7.79 -8.99 -10.72
N ALA A 125 -7.54 -9.51 -9.51
CA ALA A 125 -7.68 -8.74 -8.28
C ALA A 125 -6.74 -7.53 -8.22
N ASP A 126 -5.49 -7.68 -8.67
CA ASP A 126 -4.53 -6.56 -8.76
C ASP A 126 -5.01 -5.46 -9.72
N LEU A 127 -5.60 -5.83 -10.85
CA LEU A 127 -6.19 -4.90 -11.81
C LEU A 127 -7.41 -4.19 -11.22
N GLU A 128 -8.27 -4.94 -10.52
CA GLU A 128 -9.46 -4.39 -9.87
C GLU A 128 -9.07 -3.36 -8.81
N ARG A 129 -8.08 -3.67 -7.97
CA ARG A 129 -7.52 -2.74 -6.97
C ARG A 129 -7.01 -1.45 -7.60
N SER A 130 -6.18 -1.52 -8.65
CA SER A 130 -5.69 -0.30 -9.33
C SER A 130 -6.78 0.49 -10.03
N SER A 131 -7.84 -0.19 -10.47
CA SER A 131 -9.00 0.46 -11.06
C SER A 131 -9.82 1.23 -10.00
N LEU A 132 -9.88 0.73 -8.76
CA LEU A 132 -10.41 1.47 -7.60
C LEU A 132 -9.55 2.70 -7.30
N ASP A 133 -8.22 2.55 -7.27
CA ASP A 133 -7.30 3.66 -7.03
C ASP A 133 -7.49 4.78 -8.06
N LEU A 134 -7.52 4.42 -9.35
CA LEU A 134 -7.77 5.38 -10.44
C LEU A 134 -9.13 6.07 -10.30
N ALA A 135 -10.18 5.31 -9.96
CA ALA A 135 -11.51 5.87 -9.74
C ALA A 135 -11.55 6.82 -8.54
N GLU A 136 -10.87 6.50 -7.44
CA GLU A 136 -10.76 7.37 -6.27
C GLU A 136 -10.08 8.69 -6.62
N VAL A 137 -8.93 8.67 -7.30
CA VAL A 137 -8.20 9.90 -7.69
C VAL A 137 -9.01 10.74 -8.67
N ARG A 138 -9.74 10.11 -9.59
CA ARG A 138 -10.64 10.84 -10.52
C ARG A 138 -11.74 11.56 -9.76
N SER A 139 -12.33 10.92 -8.75
CA SER A 139 -13.42 11.49 -7.95
C SER A 139 -12.96 12.50 -6.90
N SER A 140 -11.90 12.21 -6.15
CA SER A 140 -11.41 13.05 -5.04
C SER A 140 -10.44 14.14 -5.49
N GLY A 141 -9.66 13.87 -6.55
CA GLY A 141 -8.51 14.68 -6.94
C GLY A 141 -7.28 14.57 -6.02
N LEU A 142 -7.32 13.65 -5.05
CA LEU A 142 -6.24 13.37 -4.11
C LEU A 142 -5.69 11.96 -4.36
N ALA A 143 -4.49 11.67 -3.85
CA ALA A 143 -3.94 10.32 -3.91
C ALA A 143 -4.85 9.32 -3.17
N PRO A 144 -4.90 8.04 -3.58
CA PRO A 144 -5.70 7.02 -2.91
C PRO A 144 -5.28 6.88 -1.45
N ARG A 145 -6.27 6.73 -0.56
CA ARG A 145 -6.03 6.63 0.89
C ARG A 145 -6.35 5.24 1.39
N ASP A 146 -5.44 4.61 2.10
CA ASP A 146 -5.63 3.26 2.66
C ASP A 146 -5.99 3.27 4.16
N GLU A 147 -6.10 4.45 4.77
CA GLU A 147 -6.47 4.54 6.18
C GLU A 147 -7.95 4.16 6.40
N LEU A 148 -8.24 3.34 7.42
CA LEU A 148 -9.62 2.91 7.71
C LEU A 148 -10.56 4.05 8.09
N TYR A 149 -10.03 5.21 8.45
CA TYR A 149 -10.80 6.43 8.74
C TYR A 149 -10.91 7.39 7.54
N ALA A 150 -10.44 7.01 6.34
CA ALA A 150 -10.57 7.86 5.16
C ALA A 150 -12.06 8.11 4.84
N PRO A 151 -12.49 9.35 4.56
CA PRO A 151 -13.90 9.64 4.31
C PRO A 151 -14.38 8.96 3.02
N LEU A 152 -15.70 8.81 2.87
CA LEU A 152 -16.30 8.39 1.60
C LEU A 152 -16.00 9.41 0.50
N VAL A 153 -15.68 8.92 -0.70
CA VAL A 153 -15.41 9.77 -1.86
C VAL A 153 -16.60 9.67 -2.80
N GLY A 154 -17.36 10.76 -2.91
CA GLY A 154 -18.59 10.78 -3.72
C GLY A 154 -19.65 9.76 -3.25
N GLY A 155 -19.65 9.41 -1.96
CA GLY A 155 -20.54 8.40 -1.37
C GLY A 155 -20.07 6.94 -1.53
N ARG A 156 -18.94 6.69 -2.19
CA ARG A 156 -18.36 5.36 -2.38
C ARG A 156 -17.27 5.05 -1.34
N ASP A 157 -17.23 3.81 -0.87
CA ASP A 157 -16.24 3.32 0.11
C ASP A 157 -15.08 2.57 -0.56
N PHE A 158 -14.12 3.31 -1.11
CA PHE A 158 -12.95 2.73 -1.77
C PHE A 158 -12.09 1.86 -0.85
N VAL A 159 -11.96 2.23 0.44
CA VAL A 159 -11.18 1.47 1.41
C VAL A 159 -11.83 0.11 1.69
N GLY A 160 -13.14 0.09 1.92
CA GLY A 160 -13.90 -1.15 2.11
C GLY A 160 -13.83 -2.06 0.88
N GLU A 161 -13.98 -1.51 -0.32
CA GLU A 161 -13.88 -2.29 -1.56
C GLU A 161 -12.47 -2.89 -1.76
N ARG A 162 -11.39 -2.14 -1.48
CA ARG A 162 -10.02 -2.67 -1.52
C ARG A 162 -9.81 -3.81 -0.53
N LEU A 163 -10.34 -3.70 0.69
CA LEU A 163 -10.29 -4.76 1.69
C LEU A 163 -11.07 -6.01 1.27
N GLU A 164 -12.21 -5.85 0.61
CA GLU A 164 -12.99 -6.98 0.07
C GLU A 164 -12.23 -7.73 -1.02
N ILE A 165 -11.53 -7.03 -1.92
CA ILE A 165 -10.64 -7.65 -2.91
C ILE A 165 -9.54 -8.44 -2.21
N GLU A 166 -8.86 -7.85 -1.22
CA GLU A 166 -7.79 -8.50 -0.45
C GLU A 166 -8.30 -9.76 0.27
N LYS A 167 -9.47 -9.67 0.92
CA LYS A 167 -10.16 -10.80 1.57
C LYS A 167 -10.39 -11.94 0.59
N ASN A 168 -10.93 -11.64 -0.59
CA ASN A 168 -11.25 -12.64 -1.60
C ASN A 168 -10.00 -13.35 -2.13
N VAL A 169 -8.88 -12.62 -2.33
CA VAL A 169 -7.61 -13.20 -2.74
C VAL A 169 -7.08 -14.19 -1.68
N ILE A 170 -7.01 -13.76 -0.42
CA ILE A 170 -6.50 -14.61 0.67
C ILE A 170 -7.40 -15.83 0.88
N ARG A 171 -8.74 -15.65 0.85
CA ARG A 171 -9.69 -16.76 0.98
C ARG A 171 -9.51 -17.80 -0.12
N THR A 172 -9.42 -17.36 -1.38
CA THR A 172 -9.25 -18.27 -2.53
C THR A 172 -7.92 -19.03 -2.44
N ASP A 173 -6.85 -18.35 -2.04
CA ASP A 173 -5.54 -18.95 -1.82
C ASP A 173 -5.56 -20.02 -0.70
N LEU A 174 -6.26 -19.72 0.40
CA LEU A 174 -6.40 -20.62 1.54
C LEU A 174 -7.22 -21.88 1.17
N GLU A 175 -8.37 -21.68 0.52
CA GLU A 175 -9.24 -22.77 0.06
C GLU A 175 -8.48 -23.72 -0.87
N LEU A 176 -7.70 -23.18 -1.82
CA LEU A 176 -6.90 -24.00 -2.72
C LEU A 176 -5.84 -24.83 -1.97
N ARG A 177 -5.10 -24.20 -1.04
CA ARG A 177 -4.04 -24.88 -0.29
C ARG A 177 -4.57 -25.99 0.60
N ARG A 178 -5.72 -25.77 1.25
CA ARG A 178 -6.41 -26.79 2.06
C ARG A 178 -6.91 -27.94 1.20
N ALA A 179 -7.56 -27.64 0.07
CA ALA A 179 -8.15 -28.65 -0.78
C ALA A 179 -7.10 -29.61 -1.37
N ARG A 180 -5.90 -29.11 -1.71
CA ARG A 180 -4.89 -29.91 -2.44
C ARG A 180 -3.65 -30.23 -1.65
N THR A 181 -2.94 -29.19 -1.21
CA THR A 181 -1.62 -29.35 -0.61
C THR A 181 -1.72 -30.09 0.72
N GLU A 182 -2.71 -29.75 1.53
CA GLU A 182 -2.89 -30.36 2.84
C GLU A 182 -3.26 -31.85 2.74
N GLN A 183 -4.26 -32.19 1.93
CA GLN A 183 -4.69 -33.58 1.78
C GLN A 183 -3.57 -34.47 1.19
N ALA A 184 -2.92 -34.02 0.12
CA ALA A 184 -1.83 -34.77 -0.51
C ALA A 184 -0.63 -34.92 0.43
N LEU A 185 -0.29 -33.88 1.18
CA LEU A 185 0.82 -33.92 2.13
C LEU A 185 0.53 -34.84 3.31
N ARG A 186 -0.70 -34.81 3.87
CA ARG A 186 -1.13 -35.73 4.93
C ARG A 186 -1.00 -37.19 4.49
N GLN A 187 -1.51 -37.53 3.30
CA GLN A 187 -1.37 -38.88 2.74
C GLN A 187 0.10 -39.29 2.59
N ARG A 188 0.96 -38.40 2.09
CA ARG A 188 2.40 -38.69 1.95
C ARG A 188 3.10 -38.89 3.30
N VAL A 189 2.68 -38.16 4.33
CA VAL A 189 3.18 -38.35 5.70
C VAL A 189 2.71 -39.68 6.29
N GLU A 190 1.45 -40.04 6.09
CA GLU A 190 0.88 -41.33 6.52
C GLU A 190 1.59 -42.52 5.86
N LEU A 191 1.94 -42.39 4.58
CA LEU A 191 2.73 -43.38 3.83
C LEU A 191 4.22 -43.35 4.15
N GLY A 192 4.69 -42.44 5.03
CA GLY A 192 6.10 -42.29 5.38
C GLY A 192 6.99 -41.72 4.25
N LEU A 193 6.40 -41.21 3.17
CA LEU A 193 7.11 -40.63 2.03
C LEU A 193 7.65 -39.23 2.33
N VAL A 194 7.06 -38.54 3.31
CA VAL A 194 7.47 -37.20 3.75
C VAL A 194 7.52 -37.15 5.28
N HIS A 195 8.50 -36.42 5.82
CA HIS A 195 8.65 -36.26 7.27
C HIS A 195 7.51 -35.40 7.85
N ARG A 196 7.08 -35.69 9.09
CA ARG A 196 6.00 -34.97 9.79
C ARG A 196 6.25 -33.47 9.96
N SER A 197 7.50 -33.02 9.88
CA SER A 197 7.84 -31.59 9.94
C SER A 197 7.26 -30.81 8.77
N ALA A 198 7.18 -31.38 7.57
CA ALA A 198 6.61 -30.70 6.40
C ALA A 198 5.12 -30.40 6.61
N LEU A 199 4.38 -31.31 7.25
CA LEU A 199 2.97 -31.07 7.59
C LEU A 199 2.83 -29.94 8.59
N LYS A 200 3.69 -29.89 9.63
CA LYS A 200 3.70 -28.79 10.60
C LYS A 200 4.02 -27.44 9.95
N GLU A 201 4.95 -27.40 9.00
CA GLU A 201 5.28 -26.19 8.26
C GLU A 201 4.09 -25.70 7.42
N LEU A 202 3.38 -26.62 6.76
CA LEU A 202 2.16 -26.29 6.02
C LEU A 202 1.06 -25.78 6.95
N GLU A 203 0.80 -26.47 8.07
CA GLU A 203 -0.18 -26.06 9.09
C GLU A 203 0.12 -24.65 9.63
N ALA A 204 1.39 -24.35 9.92
CA ALA A 204 1.81 -23.02 10.34
C ALA A 204 1.57 -21.97 9.23
N SER A 205 1.84 -22.31 7.96
CA SER A 205 1.55 -21.42 6.84
C SER A 205 0.05 -21.17 6.65
N LEU A 206 -0.81 -22.19 6.84
CA LEU A 206 -2.27 -22.05 6.76
C LEU A 206 -2.80 -21.19 7.90
N ALA A 207 -2.35 -21.44 9.14
CA ALA A 207 -2.70 -20.62 10.30
C ALA A 207 -2.32 -19.15 10.10
N GLY A 208 -1.18 -18.87 9.44
CA GLY A 208 -0.79 -17.51 9.08
C GLY A 208 -1.74 -16.83 8.08
N GLN A 209 -2.24 -17.58 7.08
CA GLN A 209 -3.22 -17.08 6.12
C GLN A 209 -4.61 -16.88 6.75
N GLU A 210 -5.01 -17.78 7.64
CA GLU A 210 -6.25 -17.63 8.42
C GLU A 210 -6.23 -16.40 9.31
N ALA A 211 -5.11 -16.16 10.01
CA ALA A 211 -4.94 -14.96 10.82
C ALA A 211 -4.95 -13.68 9.97
N ALA A 212 -4.42 -13.71 8.74
CA ALA A 212 -4.52 -12.59 7.82
C ALA A 212 -5.96 -12.33 7.34
N LEU A 213 -6.74 -13.39 7.12
CA LEU A 213 -8.16 -13.27 6.77
C LEU A 213 -8.96 -12.66 7.94
N GLU A 214 -8.72 -13.14 9.16
CA GLU A 214 -9.34 -12.61 10.38
C GLU A 214 -9.01 -11.12 10.59
N ASP A 215 -7.75 -10.71 10.34
CA ASP A 215 -7.36 -9.30 10.40
C ASP A 215 -8.15 -8.43 9.41
N ILE A 216 -8.29 -8.87 8.15
CA ILE A 216 -9.07 -8.13 7.15
C ILE A 216 -10.54 -8.03 7.54
N GLU A 217 -11.12 -9.12 8.06
CA GLU A 217 -12.51 -9.13 8.55
C GLU A 217 -12.70 -8.15 9.71
N ASN A 218 -11.77 -8.12 10.66
CA ASN A 218 -11.76 -7.17 11.76
C ASN A 218 -11.65 -5.72 11.26
N ARG A 219 -10.78 -5.45 10.28
CA ARG A 219 -10.64 -4.12 9.64
C ARG A 219 -11.93 -3.70 8.93
N LEU A 220 -12.62 -4.61 8.24
CA LEU A 220 -13.92 -4.36 7.62
C LEU A 220 -15.03 -4.09 8.65
N VAL A 221 -15.01 -4.78 9.80
CA VAL A 221 -15.93 -4.49 10.92
C VAL A 221 -15.66 -3.09 11.46
N LEU A 222 -14.41 -2.74 11.76
CA LEU A 222 -14.04 -1.41 12.24
C LEU A 222 -14.46 -0.33 11.23
N ARG A 223 -14.22 -0.54 9.93
CA ARG A 223 -14.62 0.39 8.87
C ARG A 223 -16.11 0.67 8.88
N ARG A 224 -16.94 -0.38 8.97
CA ARG A 224 -18.40 -0.25 9.07
C ARG A 224 -18.83 0.56 10.29
N ARG A 225 -18.21 0.33 11.44
CA ARG A 225 -18.50 1.08 12.68
C ARG A 225 -18.11 2.56 12.56
N PHE A 226 -16.98 2.86 11.92
CA PHE A 226 -16.55 4.23 11.65
C PHE A 226 -17.52 4.95 10.70
N LEU A 227 -17.91 4.31 9.61
CA LEU A 227 -18.88 4.88 8.67
C LEU A 227 -20.28 5.07 9.28
N ALA A 228 -20.65 4.22 10.25
CA ALA A 228 -21.85 4.39 11.05
C ALA A 228 -21.74 5.50 12.12
N GLY A 229 -20.56 6.10 12.31
CA GLY A 229 -20.30 7.13 13.33
C GLY A 229 -20.19 6.59 14.76
N GLU A 230 -20.04 5.27 14.94
CA GLU A 230 -19.92 4.65 16.27
C GLU A 230 -18.55 4.83 16.92
N ILE A 231 -17.52 5.06 16.12
CA ILE A 231 -16.14 5.26 16.56
C ILE A 231 -15.55 6.48 15.86
N SER A 232 -14.76 7.28 16.59
CA SER A 232 -14.09 8.43 16.00
C SER A 232 -12.88 8.01 15.15
N ALA A 233 -12.34 8.93 14.35
CA ALA A 233 -11.11 8.68 13.60
C ALA A 233 -9.90 8.40 14.52
N GLY A 234 -9.82 9.08 15.67
CA GLY A 234 -8.78 8.85 16.67
C GLY A 234 -8.90 7.47 17.30
N ASP A 235 -10.11 7.06 17.71
CA ASP A 235 -10.35 5.71 18.26
C ASP A 235 -10.04 4.62 17.24
N MET A 236 -10.39 4.85 15.97
CA MET A 236 -10.08 3.96 14.86
C MET A 236 -8.57 3.79 14.70
N GLU A 237 -7.80 4.88 14.70
CA GLU A 237 -6.34 4.81 14.61
C GLU A 237 -5.73 4.04 15.79
N VAL A 238 -6.18 4.32 17.02
CA VAL A 238 -5.71 3.61 18.22
C VAL A 238 -6.00 2.11 18.12
N ARG A 239 -7.21 1.72 17.69
CA ARG A 239 -7.58 0.29 17.55
C ARG A 239 -6.78 -0.42 16.47
N VAL A 240 -6.55 0.22 15.34
CA VAL A 240 -5.73 -0.35 14.26
C VAL A 240 -4.30 -0.56 14.73
N ARG A 241 -3.70 0.42 15.40
CA ARG A 241 -2.35 0.29 15.97
C ARG A 241 -2.29 -0.76 17.07
N MET A 242 -3.31 -0.85 17.91
CA MET A 242 -3.41 -1.88 18.95
C MET A 242 -3.39 -3.28 18.35
N SER A 243 -4.22 -3.53 17.33
CA SER A 243 -4.29 -4.81 16.62
C SER A 243 -2.94 -5.17 15.98
N ALA A 244 -2.26 -4.18 15.37
CA ALA A 244 -0.94 -4.38 14.78
C ALA A 244 0.12 -4.73 15.83
N ALA A 245 0.14 -4.03 16.98
CA ALA A 245 1.06 -4.30 18.07
C ALA A 245 0.79 -5.66 18.74
N GLU A 246 -0.47 -6.07 18.91
CA GLU A 246 -0.84 -7.40 19.41
C GLU A 246 -0.38 -8.51 18.48
N LYS A 247 -0.49 -8.30 17.16
CA LYS A 247 0.04 -9.22 16.14
C LYS A 247 1.56 -9.33 16.21
N GLU A 248 2.29 -8.22 16.21
CA GLU A 248 3.77 -8.22 16.31
C GLU A 248 4.24 -8.89 17.60
N LEU A 249 3.52 -8.68 18.72
CA LEU A 249 3.80 -9.35 19.99
C LEU A 249 3.63 -10.88 19.87
N LYS A 250 2.54 -11.34 19.27
CA LYS A 250 2.28 -12.77 19.06
C LYS A 250 3.35 -13.41 18.16
N GLU A 251 3.71 -12.75 17.07
CA GLU A 251 4.76 -13.20 16.15
C GLU A 251 6.13 -13.24 16.82
N SER A 252 6.49 -12.18 17.57
CA SER A 252 7.75 -12.11 18.31
C SER A 252 7.84 -13.17 19.40
N ARG A 253 6.75 -13.46 20.13
CA ARG A 253 6.69 -14.55 21.11
C ARG A 253 6.90 -15.92 20.46
N SER A 254 6.24 -16.16 19.33
CA SER A 254 6.41 -17.39 18.56
C SER A 254 7.86 -17.54 18.06
N ALA A 255 8.48 -16.44 17.62
CA ALA A 255 9.88 -16.43 17.22
C ALA A 255 10.82 -16.77 18.39
N ILE A 256 10.60 -16.16 19.56
CA ILE A 256 11.36 -16.47 20.80
C ILE A 256 11.25 -17.95 21.15
N GLU A 257 10.04 -18.51 21.13
CA GLU A 257 9.80 -19.94 21.42
C GLU A 257 10.53 -20.86 20.44
N SER A 258 10.63 -20.48 19.17
CA SER A 258 11.34 -21.25 18.14
C SER A 258 12.87 -21.13 18.21
N ILE A 259 13.40 -19.95 18.56
CA ILE A 259 14.83 -19.63 18.54
C ILE A 259 15.52 -20.09 19.83
N ARG A 260 14.87 -19.89 20.99
CA ARG A 260 15.44 -20.21 22.31
C ARG A 260 16.04 -21.62 22.41
N PRO A 261 15.32 -22.72 22.07
CA PRO A 261 15.90 -24.05 22.18
C PRO A 261 17.10 -24.27 21.25
N ARG A 262 17.14 -23.59 20.09
CA ARG A 262 18.29 -23.66 19.17
C ARG A 262 19.51 -22.96 19.77
N VAL A 263 19.31 -21.80 20.39
CA VAL A 263 20.39 -21.07 21.08
C VAL A 263 20.91 -21.87 22.27
N ASP A 264 20.03 -22.50 23.04
CA ASP A 264 20.42 -23.34 24.17
C ASP A 264 21.23 -24.57 23.71
N ASP A 265 20.87 -25.21 22.59
CA ASP A 265 21.67 -26.28 21.95
C ASP A 265 23.04 -25.76 21.44
N LEU A 266 23.07 -24.58 20.80
CA LEU A 266 24.32 -23.94 20.38
C LEU A 266 25.24 -23.64 21.57
N ARG A 267 24.70 -23.23 22.72
CA ARG A 267 25.48 -23.00 23.96
C ARG A 267 26.14 -24.29 24.44
N VAL A 268 25.40 -25.40 24.45
CA VAL A 268 25.93 -26.72 24.83
C VAL A 268 27.02 -27.17 23.85
N LYS A 269 26.78 -27.04 22.54
CA LYS A 269 27.76 -27.41 21.50
C LYS A 269 29.00 -26.52 21.55
N ALA A 270 28.85 -25.23 21.82
CA ALA A 270 29.97 -24.30 21.92
C ALA A 270 30.86 -24.65 23.12
N ALA A 271 30.27 -25.03 24.26
CA ALA A 271 31.00 -25.51 25.43
C ALA A 271 31.80 -26.79 25.14
N ALA A 272 31.33 -27.61 24.21
CA ALA A 272 32.02 -28.81 23.73
C ALA A 272 33.00 -28.54 22.56
N GLY A 273 33.13 -27.29 22.10
CA GLY A 273 33.97 -26.92 20.95
C GLY A 273 33.45 -27.41 19.59
N LEU A 274 32.17 -27.77 19.49
CA LEU A 274 31.55 -28.34 18.28
C LEU A 274 30.96 -27.28 17.34
N VAL A 275 30.80 -26.04 17.80
CA VAL A 275 30.35 -24.88 17.01
C VAL A 275 31.23 -23.69 17.32
N THR A 276 31.30 -22.76 16.37
CA THR A 276 32.09 -21.54 16.51
C THR A 276 31.41 -20.55 17.46
N VAL A 277 32.22 -19.67 18.06
CA VAL A 277 31.71 -18.55 18.88
C VAL A 277 30.81 -17.62 18.06
N ASP A 278 31.08 -17.48 16.76
CA ASP A 278 30.31 -16.61 15.88
C ASP A 278 28.92 -17.18 15.58
N GLU A 279 28.79 -18.49 15.41
CA GLU A 279 27.48 -19.16 15.27
C GLU A 279 26.62 -19.00 16.53
N LEU A 280 27.21 -19.18 17.71
CA LEU A 280 26.51 -18.95 18.98
C LEU A 280 26.06 -17.48 19.10
N LYS A 281 26.96 -16.53 18.83
CA LYS A 281 26.64 -15.10 18.87
C LYS A 281 25.52 -14.72 17.89
N ALA A 282 25.53 -15.28 16.69
CA ALA A 282 24.47 -15.05 15.71
C ALA A 282 23.11 -15.54 16.24
N GLY A 283 23.06 -16.71 16.86
CA GLY A 283 21.86 -17.23 17.52
C GLY A 283 21.38 -16.34 18.66
N GLU A 284 22.30 -15.91 19.54
CA GLU A 284 21.98 -15.02 20.68
C GLU A 284 21.49 -13.64 20.23
N LEU A 285 22.09 -13.07 19.19
CA LEU A 285 21.62 -11.83 18.56
C LEU A 285 20.20 -11.99 17.98
N GLY A 286 19.92 -13.10 17.33
CA GLY A 286 18.58 -13.41 16.82
C GLY A 286 17.53 -13.50 17.94
N LEU A 287 17.87 -14.17 19.05
CA LEU A 287 16.99 -14.25 20.22
C LEU A 287 16.77 -12.88 20.86
N SER A 288 17.84 -12.11 21.05
CA SER A 288 17.78 -10.75 21.63
C SER A 288 16.94 -9.80 20.76
N ALA A 289 17.10 -9.87 19.43
CA ALA A 289 16.29 -9.08 18.51
C ALA A 289 14.79 -9.43 18.60
N ALA A 290 14.44 -10.71 18.70
CA ALA A 290 13.06 -11.15 18.88
C ALA A 290 12.48 -10.70 20.24
N GLN A 291 13.28 -10.73 21.31
CA GLN A 291 12.90 -10.21 22.63
C GLN A 291 12.65 -8.70 22.59
N ALA A 292 13.57 -7.93 22.01
CA ALA A 292 13.43 -6.48 21.90
C ALA A 292 12.16 -6.07 21.11
N LYS A 293 11.81 -6.83 20.05
CA LYS A 293 10.55 -6.61 19.32
C LYS A 293 9.32 -6.90 20.17
N ALA A 294 9.32 -7.99 20.94
CA ALA A 294 8.23 -8.30 21.85
C ALA A 294 8.05 -7.22 22.92
N ASP A 295 9.14 -6.72 23.49
CA ASP A 295 9.13 -5.66 24.49
C ASP A 295 8.62 -4.33 23.90
N LEU A 296 9.05 -3.98 22.68
CA LEU A 296 8.55 -2.79 21.97
C LEU A 296 7.04 -2.88 21.71
N ALA A 297 6.56 -4.03 21.23
CA ALA A 297 5.14 -4.25 20.99
C ALA A 297 4.31 -4.18 22.28
N LEU A 298 4.83 -4.69 23.41
CA LEU A 298 4.21 -4.55 24.73
C LEU A 298 4.12 -3.09 25.17
N GLN A 299 5.22 -2.33 25.04
CA GLN A 299 5.22 -0.91 25.38
C GLN A 299 4.22 -0.12 24.54
N GLU A 300 4.14 -0.41 23.24
CA GLU A 300 3.16 0.21 22.35
C GLU A 300 1.71 -0.09 22.80
N ILE A 301 1.40 -1.35 23.13
CA ILE A 301 0.09 -1.75 23.68
C ILE A 301 -0.22 -0.98 24.97
N GLU A 302 0.74 -0.86 25.89
CA GLU A 302 0.56 -0.13 27.15
C GLU A 302 0.29 1.36 26.92
N ILE A 303 1.06 2.01 26.02
CA ILE A 303 0.86 3.41 25.65
C ILE A 303 -0.52 3.62 25.03
N LEU A 304 -0.91 2.77 24.08
CA LEU A 304 -2.19 2.87 23.39
C LEU A 304 -3.38 2.62 24.33
N LYS A 305 -3.25 1.76 25.35
CA LYS A 305 -4.28 1.57 26.40
C LYS A 305 -4.46 2.81 27.30
N GLY A 306 -3.41 3.62 27.43
CA GLY A 306 -3.42 4.87 28.19
C GLY A 306 -4.11 6.02 27.46
N ILE A 307 -4.24 5.95 26.14
CA ILE A 307 -4.94 6.94 25.32
C ILE A 307 -6.44 6.63 25.41
N LYS A 308 -7.15 7.36 26.28
CA LYS A 308 -8.61 7.38 26.40
C LYS A 308 -9.18 8.72 25.96
#